data_AF-A0A929DEA6-F1
#
_entry.id   AF-A0A929DEA6-F1
#
_cell.length_a   1.000
_cell.length_b   1.000
_cell.length_c   1.000
_cell.angle_alpha   90.00
_cell.angle_beta   90.00
_cell.angle_gamma   90.00
#
_symmetry.space_group_name_H-M   'P 1'
#
loop_
_entity.id
_entity.type
_entity.pdbx_description
1 polymer ?
#
loop_
_entity_poly.entity_id
_entity_poly.type
_entity_poly.pdbx_seq_one_letter_code
_entity_poly.pdbx_strand_id
1 'polypeptide(L)' 'MSEYNIKKDQFKSGPFSESQVNQLLDTWSDQIRDALIEARNMYGDAISINEWEYGLYKLKNQLDFARNN' A
#
# COMPACT_ATOMS: atom_id res chain seq x y z
N MET A 1 5.26 5.22 30.90
CA MET A 1 5.37 4.83 29.46
C MET A 1 6.71 4.13 29.28
N SER A 2 6.77 2.94 28.67
CA SER A 2 8.06 2.27 28.39
C SER A 2 8.75 2.89 27.18
N GLU A 3 10.07 2.73 27.05
CA GLU A 3 10.81 3.14 25.85
C GLU A 3 10.23 2.50 24.58
N TYR A 4 9.82 1.23 24.68
CA TYR A 4 9.13 0.52 23.60
C TYR A 4 7.85 1.25 23.15
N ASN A 5 6.98 1.62 24.09
CA ASN A 5 5.74 2.32 23.75
C ASN A 5 6.01 3.66 23.06
N ILE A 6 7.01 4.41 23.52
CA ILE A 6 7.41 5.69 22.90
C ILE A 6 7.87 5.47 21.45
N LYS A 7 8.74 4.48 21.20
CA LYS A 7 9.21 4.17 19.84
C LYS A 7 8.09 3.65 18.95
N LYS A 8 7.18 2.84 19.49
CA LYS A 8 5.99 2.35 18.77
C LYS A 8 5.10 3.52 18.35
N ASP A 9 4.84 4.47 19.25
CA ASP A 9 4.02 5.64 18.94
C ASP A 9 4.69 6.53 17.88
N GLN A 10 5.99 6.80 18.03
CA GLN A 10 6.77 7.56 17.04
C GLN A 10 6.78 6.90 15.65
N PHE A 11 6.91 5.57 15.60
CA PHE A 11 6.84 4.81 14.37
C PHE A 11 5.46 4.95 13.70
N LYS A 12 4.38 4.76 14.47
CA LYS A 12 3.00 4.88 13.99
C LYS A 12 2.64 6.30 13.55
N SER A 13 3.16 7.33 14.22
CA SER A 13 2.89 8.73 13.87
C SER A 13 3.79 9.28 12.77
N GLY A 14 4.93 8.63 12.49
CA GLY A 14 5.89 9.05 11.49
C GLY A 14 5.85 8.15 10.25
N PRO A 15 6.87 7.29 10.05
CA PRO A 15 7.04 6.52 8.81
C PRO A 15 5.90 5.54 8.53
N PHE A 16 5.20 5.07 9.56
CA PHE A 16 4.07 4.17 9.41
C PHE A 16 2.71 4.87 9.52
N SER A 17 2.69 6.21 9.53
CA SER A 17 1.42 6.95 9.51
C SER A 17 0.60 6.62 8.27
N GLU A 18 -0.72 6.64 8.42
CA GLU A 18 -1.64 6.35 7.32
C GLU A 18 -1.37 7.24 6.12
N SER A 19 -1.22 8.55 6.34
CA SER A 19 -0.94 9.53 5.28
C SER A 19 0.35 9.19 4.53
N GLN A 20 1.46 8.93 5.25
CA GLN A 20 2.76 8.66 4.61
C GLN A 20 2.72 7.37 3.79
N VAL A 21 2.15 6.31 4.37
CA VAL A 21 2.06 5.00 3.73
C VAL A 21 1.12 5.03 2.52
N ASN A 22 -0.06 5.62 2.66
CA ASN A 22 -1.02 5.70 1.56
C ASN A 22 -0.47 6.54 0.40
N GLN A 23 0.18 7.67 0.69
CA GLN A 23 0.81 8.50 -0.33
C GLN A 23 1.89 7.74 -1.11
N LEU A 24 2.74 6.96 -0.43
CA LEU A 24 3.75 6.14 -1.09
C LEU A 24 3.12 5.05 -1.95
N LEU A 25 2.11 4.36 -1.42
CA LEU A 25 1.40 3.31 -2.15
C LEU A 25 0.70 3.84 -3.40
N ASP A 26 0.07 5.02 -3.31
CA ASP A 26 -0.56 5.67 -4.45
C ASP A 26 0.48 6.08 -5.49
N THR A 27 1.58 6.71 -5.06
CA THR A 27 2.69 7.09 -5.95
C THR A 27 3.25 5.88 -6.71
N TRP A 28 3.51 4.77 -6.02
CA TRP A 28 4.06 3.57 -6.64
C TRP A 28 3.02 2.88 -7.53
N SER A 29 1.76 2.84 -7.11
CA SER A 29 0.69 2.27 -7.94
C SER A 29 0.54 3.03 -9.26
N ASP A 30 0.59 4.36 -9.22
CA ASP A 30 0.51 5.20 -10.42
C ASP A 30 1.68 4.93 -11.38
N GLN A 31 2.90 4.77 -10.85
CA GLN A 31 4.09 4.43 -11.65
C GLN A 31 3.98 3.05 -12.32
N ILE A 32 3.26 2.10 -11.71
CA ILE A 32 3.12 0.72 -12.20
C ILE A 32 1.94 0.57 -13.17
N ARG A 33 0.95 1.48 -13.11
CA ARG A 33 -0.32 1.35 -13.84
C ARG A 33 -0.12 1.20 -15.35
N ASP A 34 0.74 2.00 -15.95
CA ASP A 34 1.00 1.97 -17.39
C ASP A 34 1.60 0.63 -17.84
N ALA A 35 2.56 0.10 -17.07
CA ALA A 35 3.17 -1.20 -17.35
C ALA A 35 2.15 -2.36 -17.22
N LEU A 36 1.18 -2.24 -16.31
CA LEU A 36 0.11 -3.23 -16.17
C LEU A 36 -0.86 -3.20 -17.36
N ILE A 37 -1.21 -2.01 -17.86
CA ILE A 37 -2.02 -1.86 -19.07
C ILE A 37 -1.29 -2.45 -20.27
N GLU A 38 0.00 -2.16 -20.43
CA GLU A 38 0.83 -2.70 -21.50
C GLU A 38 0.87 -4.24 -21.45
N ALA A 39 1.16 -4.81 -20.28
CA ALA A 39 1.19 -6.26 -20.08
C ALA A 39 -0.17 -6.90 -20.41
N ARG A 40 -1.29 -6.27 -20.04
CA ARG A 40 -2.64 -6.77 -20.37
C ARG A 40 -2.97 -6.75 -21.85
N ASN A 41 -2.42 -5.79 -22.59
CA ASN A 41 -2.59 -5.73 -24.03
C ASN A 41 -1.70 -6.75 -24.76
N MET A 42 -0.55 -7.10 -24.19
CA MET A 42 0.42 -8.03 -24.81
C MET A 42 0.20 -9.50 -24.42
N TYR A 43 -0.28 -9.77 -23.20
CA TYR A 43 -0.32 -11.12 -22.63
C TYR A 43 -1.71 -11.46 -22.08
N GLY A 44 -2.29 -12.56 -22.56
CA GLY A 44 -3.64 -13.00 -22.17
C GLY A 44 -3.76 -13.52 -20.74
N ASP A 45 -2.64 -13.87 -20.11
CA ASP A 45 -2.52 -14.36 -18.73
C ASP A 45 -2.10 -13.25 -17.74
N ALA A 46 -1.87 -12.02 -18.20
CA ALA A 46 -1.58 -10.90 -17.31
C ALA A 46 -2.76 -10.62 -16.37
N ILE A 47 -2.45 -10.18 -15.14
CA ILE A 47 -3.43 -9.83 -14.10
C ILE A 47 -4.30 -8.65 -14.52
N SER A 48 -5.62 -8.71 -14.28
CA SER A 48 -6.50 -7.60 -14.62
C SER A 48 -6.25 -6.35 -13.76
N ILE A 49 -6.57 -5.17 -14.30
CA ILE A 49 -6.48 -3.90 -13.56
C ILE A 49 -7.29 -3.96 -12.26
N ASN A 50 -8.49 -4.55 -12.31
CA ASN A 50 -9.36 -4.67 -11.14
C ASN A 50 -8.75 -5.56 -10.04
N GLU A 51 -8.12 -6.68 -10.41
CA GLU A 51 -7.44 -7.56 -9.44
C GLU A 51 -6.24 -6.86 -8.79
N TRP A 52 -5.48 -6.08 -9.57
CA TRP A 52 -4.39 -5.25 -9.05
C TRP A 52 -4.89 -4.19 -8.06
N GLU A 53 -5.90 -3.40 -8.45
CA GLU A 53 -6.49 -2.36 -7.61
C GLU A 53 -7.08 -2.94 -6.32
N TYR A 54 -7.70 -4.12 -6.41
CA TYR A 54 -8.21 -4.83 -5.25
C TYR A 54 -7.10 -5.34 -4.32
N GLY A 55 -5.96 -5.77 -4.87
CA GLY A 55 -4.76 -6.10 -4.11
C GLY A 55 -4.22 -4.90 -3.33
N LEU A 56 -4.15 -3.73 -3.99
CA LEU A 56 -3.74 -2.48 -3.36
C LEU A 56 -4.69 -2.07 -2.22
N TYR A 57 -6.01 -2.18 -2.45
CA TYR A 57 -7.02 -1.95 -1.43
C TYR A 57 -6.86 -2.87 -0.21
N LYS A 58 -6.67 -4.17 -0.44
CA LYS A 58 -6.40 -5.15 0.63
C LYS A 58 -5.16 -4.79 1.45
N LEU A 59 -4.07 -4.39 0.78
CA LEU A 59 -2.84 -3.99 1.44
C LEU A 59 -3.07 -2.77 2.36
N LYS A 60 -3.74 -1.72 1.85
CA LYS A 60 -4.08 -0.53 2.65
C LYS A 60 -4.88 -0.90 3.91
N ASN A 61 -5.90 -1.76 3.77
CA ASN A 61 -6.70 -2.23 4.91
C ASN A 61 -5.88 -3.02 5.93
N GLN A 62 -4.96 -3.89 5.48
CA GLN A 62 -4.10 -4.66 6.38
C GLN A 62 -3.13 -3.77 7.15
N LEU A 63 -2.60 -2.73 6.50
CA LEU A 63 -1.71 -1.76 7.14
C LEU A 63 -2.47 -0.89 8.14
N ASP A 64 -3.72 -0.55 7.85
CA ASP A 64 -4.58 0.12 8.83
C ASP A 64 -4.87 -0.75 10.05
N PHE A 65 -5.24 -2.02 9.82
CA PHE A 65 -5.45 -2.96 10.92
C PHE A 65 -4.20 -3.10 11.79
N ALA A 66 -3.03 -3.31 11.18
CA ALA A 66 -1.74 -3.44 11.88
C ALA A 66 -1.31 -2.16 12.62
N ARG A 67 -1.81 -1.00 12.19
CA ARG A 67 -1.61 0.27 12.90
C ARG A 67 -2.50 0.34 14.13
N ASN A 68 -3.76 -0.07 14.04
CA ASN A 68 -4.77 0.23 15.04
C ASN A 68 -5.04 -0.90 16.06
N ASN A 69 -4.50 -2.10 15.85
CA ASN A 69 -4.67 -3.28 16.71
C ASN A 69 -3.31 -3.86 17.14
#